data_AF-A0A093ZJR9-F1
#
_entry.id   AF-A0A093ZJR9-F1
#
_cell.length_a   1.000
_cell.length_b   1.000
_cell.length_c   1.000
_cell.angle_alpha   90.00
_cell.angle_beta   90.00
_cell.angle_gamma   90.00
#
_symmetry.space_group_name_H-M   'P 1'
#
loop_
_entity.id
_entity.type
_entity.pdbx_description
1 polymer ?
#
loop_
_entity_poly.entity_id
_entity_poly.type
_entity_poly.pdbx_seq_one_letter_code
_entity_poly.pdbx_strand_id
1 'polypeptide(L)'
;MAEYHSELAEEPWWGARVRMLQLLGAEGADYDVDAVRKRVEPLADALVLEMIVLCSRRGAHEDALRLLVRGLGDYDGAIRYALLGGGGTYHPVSGALQGSAGGVEEQRRLFRGLLGEFLGIEDVGERVEMTGVLLERFGGWFDVMEVLGLAPEGWSVSVFGGFLESALRRVGRERREGMVVRALAAGENLAVGEEWVSKVEGVVVEE
;
A
#
# COMPACT_ATOMS: atom_id res chain seq x y z
N MET A 1 -33.57 -16.93 -24.93
CA MET A 1 -32.55 -16.13 -25.64
C MET A 1 -33.11 -14.85 -26.25
N ALA A 2 -34.36 -14.81 -26.74
CA ALA A 2 -34.98 -13.56 -27.24
C ALA A 2 -35.52 -12.64 -26.14
N GLU A 3 -35.96 -13.17 -24.99
CA GLU A 3 -36.49 -12.36 -23.87
C GLU A 3 -35.42 -11.57 -23.11
N TYR A 4 -34.19 -12.09 -22.99
CA TYR A 4 -33.08 -11.40 -22.31
C TYR A 4 -32.62 -10.12 -23.02
N HIS A 5 -32.78 -10.04 -24.34
CA HIS A 5 -32.44 -8.83 -25.10
C HIS A 5 -33.52 -7.74 -24.98
N SER A 6 -34.74 -8.10 -24.58
CA SER A 6 -35.86 -7.16 -24.38
C SER A 6 -35.74 -6.39 -23.06
N GLU A 7 -35.34 -7.05 -21.98
CA GLU A 7 -35.23 -6.41 -20.65
C GLU A 7 -34.05 -5.42 -20.56
N LEU A 8 -32.97 -5.66 -21.30
CA LEU A 8 -31.83 -4.74 -21.37
C LEU A 8 -32.15 -3.42 -22.09
N ALA A 9 -33.24 -3.37 -22.88
CA ALA A 9 -33.64 -2.17 -23.61
C ALA A 9 -34.43 -1.17 -22.76
N GLU A 10 -35.05 -1.61 -21.66
CA GLU A 10 -35.79 -0.74 -20.73
C GLU A 10 -34.96 -0.26 -19.54
N GLU A 11 -33.79 -0.84 -19.33
CA GLU A 11 -32.99 -0.50 -18.17
C GLU A 11 -32.19 0.81 -18.35
N PRO A 12 -32.24 1.73 -17.37
CA PRO A 12 -31.39 2.89 -17.37
C PRO A 12 -29.90 2.51 -17.47
N TRP A 13 -29.14 3.26 -18.28
CA TRP A 13 -27.71 3.03 -18.51
C TRP A 13 -26.88 2.90 -17.23
N TRP A 14 -27.28 3.56 -16.14
CA TRP A 14 -26.60 3.47 -14.85
C TRP A 14 -26.82 2.11 -14.16
N GLY A 15 -27.97 1.47 -14.34
CA GLY A 15 -28.25 0.13 -13.81
C GLY A 15 -27.43 -0.94 -14.52
N ALA A 16 -27.36 -0.84 -15.86
CA ALA A 16 -26.46 -1.66 -16.67
C ALA A 16 -24.99 -1.48 -16.25
N ARG A 17 -24.57 -0.25 -15.95
CA ARG A 17 -23.22 0.07 -15.48
C ARG A 17 -22.93 -0.54 -14.10
N VAL A 18 -23.84 -0.40 -13.13
CA VAL A 18 -23.68 -0.99 -11.79
C VAL A 18 -23.56 -2.52 -11.87
N ARG A 19 -24.38 -3.17 -12.70
CA ARG A 19 -24.23 -4.62 -12.91
C ARG A 19 -22.91 -5.00 -13.55
N MET A 20 -22.45 -4.25 -14.55
CA MET A 20 -21.14 -4.47 -15.14
C MET A 20 -20.05 -4.39 -14.08
N LEU A 21 -20.08 -3.38 -13.22
CA LEU A 21 -19.14 -3.22 -12.11
C LEU A 21 -19.19 -4.39 -11.11
N GLN A 22 -20.38 -4.87 -10.77
CA GLN A 22 -20.55 -6.06 -9.91
C GLN A 22 -19.94 -7.30 -10.55
N LEU A 23 -20.17 -7.51 -11.85
CA LEU A 23 -19.63 -8.67 -12.58
C LEU A 23 -18.10 -8.60 -12.72
N LEU A 24 -17.55 -7.42 -12.99
CA LEU A 24 -16.10 -7.23 -13.11
C LEU A 24 -15.39 -7.39 -11.76
N GLY A 25 -16.02 -6.92 -10.68
CA GLY A 25 -15.49 -6.93 -9.32
C GLY A 25 -15.72 -8.23 -8.56
N ALA A 26 -16.58 -9.12 -9.04
CA ALA A 26 -16.93 -10.37 -8.35
C ALA A 26 -15.73 -11.32 -8.20
N GLU A 27 -15.47 -11.79 -6.98
CA GLU A 27 -14.45 -12.81 -6.71
C GLU A 27 -14.68 -14.06 -7.56
N GLY A 28 -13.64 -14.53 -8.25
CA GLY A 28 -13.70 -15.73 -9.08
C GLY A 28 -14.33 -15.55 -10.47
N ALA A 29 -14.65 -14.33 -10.90
CA ALA A 29 -15.08 -14.10 -12.28
C ALA A 29 -13.94 -14.44 -13.26
N ASP A 30 -14.15 -15.47 -14.08
CA ASP A 30 -13.21 -15.92 -15.12
C ASP A 30 -13.60 -15.29 -16.46
N TYR A 31 -12.86 -14.25 -16.85
CA TYR A 31 -13.03 -13.57 -18.13
C TYR A 31 -11.69 -13.05 -18.63
N ASP A 32 -11.59 -12.88 -19.95
CA ASP A 32 -10.41 -12.28 -20.57
C ASP A 32 -10.38 -10.77 -20.27
N VAL A 33 -9.60 -10.42 -19.25
CA VAL A 33 -9.40 -9.04 -18.78
C VAL A 33 -8.86 -8.14 -19.90
N ASP A 34 -7.98 -8.66 -20.75
CA ASP A 34 -7.37 -7.89 -21.83
C ASP A 34 -8.34 -7.63 -22.98
N ALA A 35 -9.19 -8.61 -23.30
CA ALA A 35 -10.25 -8.43 -24.29
C ALA A 35 -11.31 -7.42 -23.82
N VAL A 36 -11.69 -7.46 -22.54
CA VAL A 36 -12.64 -6.50 -21.96
C VAL A 36 -12.02 -5.10 -21.93
N ARG A 37 -10.77 -4.98 -21.48
CA ARG A 37 -10.05 -3.70 -21.47
C ARG A 37 -10.01 -3.06 -22.85
N LYS A 38 -9.64 -3.80 -23.90
CA LYS A 38 -9.60 -3.27 -25.28
C LYS A 38 -10.94 -2.71 -25.76
N ARG A 39 -12.05 -3.26 -25.28
CA ARG A 39 -13.40 -2.77 -25.61
C ARG A 39 -13.78 -1.52 -24.82
N VAL A 40 -13.28 -1.40 -23.59
CA VAL A 40 -13.57 -0.28 -22.68
C VAL A 40 -12.62 0.90 -22.90
N GLU A 41 -11.41 0.68 -23.43
CA GLU A 41 -10.39 1.70 -23.65
C GLU A 41 -10.90 2.98 -24.35
N PRO A 42 -11.75 2.92 -25.40
CA PRO A 42 -12.27 4.13 -26.05
C PRO A 42 -13.15 5.01 -25.16
N LEU A 43 -13.63 4.45 -24.05
CA LEU A 43 -14.52 5.07 -23.08
C LEU A 43 -13.84 5.23 -21.71
N ALA A 44 -12.51 5.11 -21.65
CA ALA A 44 -11.75 5.11 -20.40
C ALA A 44 -12.05 6.34 -19.51
N ASP A 45 -12.24 7.51 -20.11
CA ASP A 45 -12.54 8.76 -19.38
C ASP A 45 -13.90 8.72 -18.67
N ALA A 46 -14.89 8.01 -19.25
CA ALA A 46 -16.22 7.86 -18.66
C ALA A 46 -16.30 6.66 -17.72
N LEU A 47 -15.47 5.63 -17.94
CA LEU A 47 -15.48 4.33 -17.28
C LEU A 47 -14.26 4.14 -16.36
N VAL A 48 -13.90 5.19 -15.60
CA VAL A 48 -12.73 5.20 -14.69
C VAL A 48 -12.78 4.06 -13.68
N LEU A 49 -13.95 3.80 -13.08
CA LEU A 49 -14.13 2.74 -12.09
C LEU A 49 -13.91 1.36 -12.70
N GLU A 50 -14.46 1.10 -13.88
CA GLU A 50 -14.28 -0.14 -14.64
C GLU A 50 -12.79 -0.35 -14.96
N MET A 51 -12.09 0.71 -15.38
CA MET A 51 -10.65 0.66 -15.65
C MET A 51 -9.84 0.36 -14.40
N ILE A 52 -10.18 0.93 -13.24
CA ILE A 52 -9.52 0.61 -11.96
C ILE A 52 -9.67 -0.89 -11.63
N VAL A 53 -10.87 -1.46 -11.80
CA VAL A 53 -11.12 -2.89 -11.55
C VAL A 53 -10.27 -3.75 -12.49
N LEU A 54 -10.25 -3.42 -13.79
CA LEU A 54 -9.48 -4.16 -14.79
C LEU A 54 -7.96 -4.06 -14.55
N CYS A 55 -7.44 -2.87 -14.23
CA CYS A 55 -6.04 -2.66 -13.88
C CYS A 55 -5.65 -3.48 -12.64
N SER A 56 -6.52 -3.49 -11.62
CA SER A 56 -6.30 -4.28 -10.41
C SER A 56 -6.19 -5.78 -10.70
N ARG A 57 -7.07 -6.31 -11.56
CA ARG A 57 -7.05 -7.72 -11.93
C ARG A 57 -5.88 -8.13 -12.80
N ARG A 58 -5.39 -7.22 -13.64
CA ARG A 58 -4.21 -7.46 -14.47
C ARG A 58 -2.89 -7.38 -13.69
N GLY A 59 -2.93 -6.94 -12.43
CA GLY A 59 -1.72 -6.63 -11.66
C GLY A 59 -1.05 -5.32 -12.09
N ALA A 60 -1.74 -4.48 -12.88
CA ALA A 60 -1.26 -3.16 -13.28
C ALA A 60 -1.55 -2.15 -12.15
N HIS A 61 -0.92 -2.37 -11.01
CA HIS A 61 -1.21 -1.65 -9.77
C HIS A 61 -0.88 -0.15 -9.83
N GLU A 62 0.20 0.23 -10.53
CA GLU A 62 0.58 1.65 -10.71
C GLU A 62 -0.48 2.43 -11.47
N ASP A 63 -1.05 1.85 -12.54
CA ASP A 63 -2.12 2.48 -13.31
C ASP A 63 -3.41 2.58 -12.50
N ALA A 64 -3.73 1.56 -11.69
CA ALA A 64 -4.87 1.59 -10.78
C ALA A 64 -4.75 2.71 -9.73
N LEU A 65 -3.56 2.86 -9.13
CA LEU A 65 -3.28 3.93 -8.17
C LEU A 65 -3.37 5.31 -8.82
N ARG A 66 -2.84 5.48 -10.04
CA ARG A 66 -2.95 6.73 -10.80
C ARG A 66 -4.41 7.09 -11.06
N LEU A 67 -5.24 6.14 -11.48
CA LEU A 67 -6.66 6.37 -11.73
C LEU A 67 -7.44 6.67 -10.44
N LEU A 68 -7.10 6.05 -9.31
CA LEU A 68 -7.71 6.35 -8.02
C LEU A 68 -7.37 7.77 -7.54
N VAL A 69 -6.10 8.16 -7.62
CA VAL A 69 -5.62 9.47 -7.14
C VAL A 69 -6.02 10.60 -8.09
N ARG A 70 -5.68 10.50 -9.38
CA ARG A 70 -5.89 11.60 -10.34
C ARG A 70 -7.21 11.54 -11.09
N GLY A 71 -7.74 10.33 -11.29
CA GLY A 71 -9.00 10.14 -12.02
C GLY A 71 -10.23 10.32 -11.12
N LEU A 72 -10.21 9.71 -9.94
CA LEU A 72 -11.35 9.71 -9.01
C LEU A 72 -11.18 10.67 -7.83
N GLY A 73 -9.95 11.00 -7.44
CA GLY A 73 -9.68 11.74 -6.19
C GLY A 73 -9.93 10.92 -4.92
N ASP A 74 -10.00 9.59 -5.03
CA ASP A 74 -10.25 8.68 -3.89
C ASP A 74 -8.92 8.30 -3.22
N TYR A 75 -8.37 9.24 -2.45
CA TYR A 75 -7.12 9.06 -1.71
C TYR A 75 -7.20 7.95 -0.67
N ASP A 76 -8.31 7.85 0.07
CA ASP A 76 -8.52 6.80 1.06
C ASP A 76 -8.65 5.41 0.40
N GLY A 77 -9.28 5.33 -0.77
CA GLY A 77 -9.33 4.12 -1.59
C GLY A 77 -7.95 3.70 -2.08
N ALA A 78 -7.13 4.65 -2.53
CA ALA A 78 -5.76 4.40 -2.96
C ALA A 78 -4.86 3.91 -1.80
N ILE A 79 -5.00 4.51 -0.60
CA ILE A 79 -4.31 4.06 0.61
C ILE A 79 -4.74 2.63 0.98
N ARG A 80 -6.04 2.35 1.00
CA ARG A 80 -6.55 1.00 1.28
C ARG A 80 -6.05 -0.02 0.25
N TYR A 81 -5.90 0.39 -1.01
CA TYR A 81 -5.37 -0.46 -2.08
C TYR A 81 -3.90 -0.83 -1.83
N ALA A 82 -3.08 0.15 -1.47
CA ALA A 82 -1.68 -0.08 -1.11
C ALA A 82 -1.54 -0.93 0.16
N LEU A 83 -2.39 -0.71 1.17
CA LEU A 83 -2.43 -1.54 2.39
C LEU A 83 -2.81 -2.99 2.11
N LEU A 84 -3.65 -3.25 1.11
CA LEU A 84 -3.99 -4.62 0.73
C LEU A 84 -2.94 -5.27 -0.18
N GLY A 85 -1.87 -4.54 -0.53
CA GLY A 85 -0.76 -5.09 -1.32
C GLY A 85 -1.16 -5.42 -2.75
N GLY A 86 -2.13 -4.71 -3.34
CA GLY A 86 -2.53 -4.88 -4.75
C GLY A 86 -3.30 -6.18 -5.05
N GLY A 87 -3.31 -7.14 -4.14
CA GLY A 87 -4.09 -8.38 -4.23
C GLY A 87 -5.61 -8.18 -4.09
N GLY A 88 -6.03 -6.94 -3.84
CA GLY A 88 -7.42 -6.53 -3.77
C GLY A 88 -8.00 -6.16 -5.14
N THR A 89 -9.18 -6.68 -5.45
CA THR A 89 -10.04 -6.09 -6.48
C THR A 89 -10.80 -4.91 -5.84
N TYR A 90 -10.72 -3.74 -6.46
CA TYR A 90 -11.56 -2.60 -6.08
C TYR A 90 -13.03 -2.94 -6.40
N HIS A 91 -13.91 -2.79 -5.41
CA HIS A 91 -15.34 -3.03 -5.58
C HIS A 91 -16.08 -1.68 -5.59
N PRO A 92 -16.26 -1.06 -6.75
CA PRO A 92 -16.72 0.33 -6.86
C PRO A 92 -18.13 0.57 -6.32
N VAL A 93 -18.99 -0.45 -6.34
CA VAL A 93 -20.38 -0.32 -5.83
C VAL A 93 -20.44 -0.20 -4.31
N SER A 94 -19.47 -0.79 -3.60
CA SER A 94 -19.38 -0.73 -2.14
C SER A 94 -18.27 0.22 -1.67
N GLY A 95 -17.45 0.72 -2.58
CA GLY A 95 -16.21 1.44 -2.26
C GLY A 95 -15.22 0.61 -1.45
N ALA A 96 -15.41 -0.72 -1.41
CA ALA A 96 -14.61 -1.64 -0.60
C ALA A 96 -13.55 -2.33 -1.46
N LEU A 97 -12.49 -2.79 -0.81
CA LEU A 97 -11.47 -3.62 -1.45
C LEU A 97 -11.63 -5.05 -0.95
N GLN A 98 -11.67 -6.00 -1.89
CA GLN A 98 -11.82 -7.43 -1.59
C GLN A 98 -10.61 -8.18 -2.12
N GLY A 99 -9.96 -8.97 -1.28
CA GLY A 99 -8.83 -9.79 -1.67
C GLY A 99 -7.86 -10.07 -0.54
N SER A 100 -6.82 -10.85 -0.86
CA SER A 100 -5.76 -11.21 0.08
C SER A 100 -4.78 -10.07 0.24
N ALA A 101 -4.28 -9.88 1.45
CA ALA A 101 -3.13 -9.01 1.69
C ALA A 101 -1.93 -9.55 0.91
N GLY A 102 -1.39 -8.73 0.01
CA GLY A 102 -0.09 -8.97 -0.60
C GLY A 102 1.02 -9.03 0.45
N GLY A 103 2.22 -9.45 0.01
CA GLY A 103 3.38 -9.45 0.89
C GLY A 103 3.77 -8.05 1.35
N VAL A 104 4.45 -7.96 2.50
CA VAL A 104 4.95 -6.68 3.07
C VAL A 104 5.81 -5.91 2.07
N GLU A 105 6.58 -6.61 1.24
CA GLU A 105 7.40 -6.01 0.20
C GLU A 105 6.57 -5.39 -0.94
N GLU A 106 5.47 -6.05 -1.31
CA GLU A 106 4.57 -5.52 -2.35
C GLU A 106 3.81 -4.30 -1.82
N GLN A 107 3.35 -4.34 -0.57
CA GLN A 107 2.76 -3.17 0.10
C GLN A 107 3.73 -1.97 0.08
N ARG A 108 5.01 -2.19 0.41
CA ARG A 108 6.04 -1.14 0.36
C ARG A 108 6.23 -0.58 -1.05
N ARG A 109 6.31 -1.44 -2.06
CA ARG A 109 6.39 -1.03 -3.48
C ARG A 109 5.20 -0.18 -3.89
N LEU A 110 3.99 -0.58 -3.50
CA LEU A 110 2.77 0.17 -3.80
C LEU A 110 2.69 1.50 -3.06
N PHE A 111 3.11 1.56 -1.80
CA PHE A 111 3.21 2.83 -1.07
C PHE A 111 4.20 3.79 -1.73
N ARG A 112 5.35 3.28 -2.21
CA ARG A 112 6.29 4.08 -3.01
C ARG A 112 5.65 4.65 -4.27
N GLY A 113 4.95 3.81 -5.04
CA GLY A 113 4.21 4.25 -6.24
C GLY A 113 3.13 5.28 -5.90
N LEU A 114 2.39 5.04 -4.82
CA LEU A 114 1.36 5.93 -4.30
C LEU A 114 1.91 7.32 -3.96
N LEU A 115 3.07 7.38 -3.29
CA LEU A 115 3.73 8.65 -2.98
C LEU A 115 4.10 9.41 -4.26
N GLY A 116 4.62 8.72 -5.28
CA GLY A 116 4.89 9.33 -6.58
C GLY A 116 3.65 9.93 -7.23
N GLU A 117 2.51 9.24 -7.14
CA GLU A 117 1.23 9.75 -7.66
C GLU A 117 0.72 10.95 -6.86
N PHE A 118 0.86 10.95 -5.53
CA PHE A 118 0.50 12.07 -4.66
C PHE A 118 1.37 13.30 -4.94
N LEU A 119 2.68 13.14 -5.10
CA LEU A 119 3.60 14.25 -5.44
C LEU A 119 3.32 14.84 -6.83
N GLY A 120 2.62 14.10 -7.70
CA GLY A 120 2.20 14.53 -9.02
C GLY A 120 0.78 15.12 -9.10
N ILE A 121 0.08 15.32 -7.97
CA ILE A 121 -1.23 16.00 -7.94
C ILE A 121 -1.09 17.42 -8.48
N GLU A 122 -1.96 17.86 -9.40
CA GLU A 122 -1.80 19.18 -10.06
C GLU A 122 -1.90 20.36 -9.08
N ASP A 123 -2.85 20.31 -8.16
CA ASP A 123 -3.05 21.36 -7.15
C ASP A 123 -1.97 21.30 -6.06
N VAL A 124 -1.29 22.44 -5.83
CA VAL A 124 -0.17 22.52 -4.88
C VAL A 124 -0.65 22.42 -3.43
N GLY A 125 -1.83 22.95 -3.11
CA GLY A 125 -2.39 22.91 -1.77
C GLY A 125 -2.75 21.48 -1.37
N GLU A 126 -3.55 20.82 -2.20
CA GLU A 126 -3.97 19.44 -2.05
C GLU A 126 -2.77 18.48 -2.04
N ARG A 127 -1.79 18.71 -2.93
CA ARG A 127 -0.55 17.92 -2.96
C ARG A 127 0.18 17.97 -1.61
N VAL A 128 0.31 19.14 -1.00
CA VAL A 128 0.99 19.32 0.29
C VAL A 128 0.19 18.70 1.43
N GLU A 129 -1.12 18.97 1.50
CA GLU A 129 -2.01 18.47 2.55
C GLU A 129 -2.10 16.95 2.52
N MET A 130 -2.42 16.38 1.37
CA MET A 130 -2.63 14.94 1.22
C MET A 130 -1.35 14.14 1.39
N THR A 131 -0.20 14.66 0.92
CA THR A 131 1.11 14.03 1.17
C THR A 131 1.48 14.09 2.65
N GLY A 132 1.21 15.20 3.34
CA GLY A 132 1.43 15.34 4.78
C GLY A 132 0.64 14.31 5.58
N VAL A 133 -0.68 14.20 5.31
CA VAL A 133 -1.57 13.24 5.96
C VAL A 133 -1.12 11.79 5.70
N LEU A 134 -0.73 11.47 4.45
CA LEU A 134 -0.22 10.15 4.08
C LEU A 134 1.02 9.80 4.90
N LEU A 135 2.01 10.69 4.97
CA LEU A 135 3.28 10.43 5.64
C LEU A 135 3.15 10.41 7.17
N GLU A 136 2.28 11.24 7.75
CA GLU A 136 2.03 11.23 9.19
C GLU A 136 1.36 9.93 9.65
N ARG A 137 0.36 9.44 8.90
CA ARG A 137 -0.40 8.24 9.28
C ARG A 137 0.28 6.94 8.86
N PHE A 138 0.93 6.92 7.70
CA PHE A 138 1.48 5.70 7.08
C PHE A 138 3.00 5.73 6.94
N GLY A 139 3.69 6.66 7.62
CA GLY A 139 5.14 6.81 7.61
C GLY A 139 5.94 5.54 7.90
N GLY A 140 5.36 4.58 8.64
CA GLY A 140 5.99 3.29 8.93
C GLY A 140 6.29 2.45 7.69
N TRP A 141 5.54 2.64 6.60
CA TRP A 141 5.67 1.92 5.33
C TRP A 141 6.73 2.50 4.39
N PHE A 142 7.21 3.70 4.69
CA PHE A 142 8.15 4.42 3.85
C PHE A 142 9.59 4.32 4.38
N ASP A 143 10.54 4.29 3.45
CA ASP A 143 11.94 4.58 3.75
C ASP A 143 12.15 6.10 3.80
N VAL A 144 12.74 6.59 4.91
CA VAL A 144 12.92 8.02 5.15
C VAL A 144 13.84 8.66 4.11
N MET A 145 14.91 7.97 3.73
CA MET A 145 15.88 8.49 2.76
C MET A 145 15.27 8.55 1.37
N GLU A 146 14.43 7.57 1.04
CA GLU A 146 13.73 7.54 -0.23
C GLU A 146 12.69 8.66 -0.35
N VAL A 147 11.88 8.89 0.69
CA VAL A 147 10.90 9.99 0.73
C VAL A 147 11.58 11.34 0.56
N LEU A 148 12.70 11.55 1.27
CA LEU A 148 13.45 12.81 1.18
C LEU A 148 14.11 13.01 -0.18
N GLY A 149 14.49 11.93 -0.88
CA GLY A 149 15.01 11.99 -2.24
C GLY A 149 13.94 12.27 -3.31
N LEU A 150 12.68 11.93 -3.04
CA LEU A 150 11.54 12.17 -3.93
C LEU A 150 10.86 13.52 -3.69
N ALA A 151 11.10 14.16 -2.54
CA ALA A 151 10.49 15.43 -2.18
C ALA A 151 10.87 16.55 -3.18
N PRO A 152 9.90 17.33 -3.70
CA PRO A 152 10.19 18.43 -4.61
C PRO A 152 11.06 19.52 -3.97
N GLU A 153 12.04 20.02 -4.74
CA GLU A 153 12.88 21.15 -4.31
C GLU A 153 12.00 22.40 -4.13
N GLY A 154 11.95 22.94 -2.90
CA GLY A 154 11.15 24.13 -2.56
C GLY A 154 10.04 23.89 -1.54
N TRP A 155 9.78 22.64 -1.15
CA TRP A 155 8.86 22.36 -0.05
C TRP A 155 9.45 22.73 1.30
N SER A 156 8.61 23.29 2.17
CA SER A 156 8.98 23.51 3.56
C SER A 156 9.12 22.17 4.28
N VAL A 157 10.18 22.03 5.09
CA VAL A 157 10.40 20.87 5.96
C VAL A 157 9.22 20.65 6.91
N SER A 158 8.43 21.69 7.21
CA SER A 158 7.23 21.59 8.04
C SER A 158 6.19 20.62 7.46
N VAL A 159 6.12 20.43 6.15
CA VAL A 159 5.22 19.46 5.49
C VAL A 159 5.55 18.03 5.91
N PHE A 160 6.83 17.75 6.15
CA PHE A 160 7.33 16.45 6.56
C PHE A 160 7.52 16.33 8.08
N GLY A 161 7.18 17.37 8.86
CA GLY A 161 7.51 17.45 10.29
C GLY A 161 7.01 16.25 11.10
N GLY A 162 5.72 15.95 11.03
CA GLY A 162 5.13 14.81 11.76
C GLY A 162 5.70 13.46 11.35
N PHE A 163 5.99 13.29 10.05
CA PHE A 163 6.68 12.11 9.53
C PHE A 163 8.11 11.98 10.06
N LEU A 164 8.89 13.06 10.02
CA LEU A 164 10.28 13.04 10.50
C LEU A 164 10.35 12.84 12.01
N GLU A 165 9.47 13.47 12.79
CA GLU A 165 9.39 13.26 14.22
C GLU A 165 9.06 11.80 14.56
N SER A 166 8.07 11.21 13.90
CA SER A 166 7.70 9.82 14.13
C SER A 166 8.82 8.86 13.70
N ALA A 167 9.48 9.11 12.58
CA ALA A 167 10.61 8.33 12.09
C ALA A 167 11.81 8.41 13.05
N LEU A 168 12.18 9.60 13.53
CA LEU A 168 13.26 9.78 14.50
C LEU A 168 12.94 9.12 15.84
N ARG A 169 11.69 9.22 16.31
CA ARG A 169 11.22 8.50 17.51
C ARG A 169 11.35 7.00 17.36
N ARG A 170 11.00 6.45 16.18
CA ARG A 170 11.15 5.02 15.86
C ARG A 170 12.62 4.59 15.95
N VAL A 171 13.51 5.29 15.25
CA VAL A 171 14.97 5.01 15.28
C VAL A 171 15.53 5.10 16.70
N GLY A 172 15.12 6.11 17.47
CA GLY A 172 15.52 6.26 18.87
C GLY A 172 14.99 5.15 19.78
N ARG A 173 13.83 4.56 19.48
CA ARG A 173 13.29 3.40 20.19
C ARG A 173 14.07 2.14 19.85
N GLU A 174 14.27 1.86 18.56
CA GLU A 174 15.04 0.71 18.08
C GLU A 174 16.46 0.70 18.64
N ARG A 175 17.13 1.86 18.69
CA ARG A 175 18.45 2.00 19.32
C ARG A 175 18.45 1.61 20.80
N ARG A 176 17.45 2.08 21.56
CA ARG A 176 17.34 1.77 23.00
C ARG A 176 17.04 0.29 23.23
N GLU A 177 16.13 -0.29 22.46
CA GLU A 177 15.84 -1.72 22.51
C GLU A 177 17.10 -2.55 22.19
N GLY A 178 17.85 -2.19 21.14
CA GLY A 178 19.10 -2.84 20.80
C GLY A 178 20.19 -2.73 21.88
N MET A 179 20.25 -1.61 22.62
CA MET A 179 21.14 -1.47 23.77
C MET A 179 20.77 -2.42 24.91
N VAL A 180 19.48 -2.58 25.20
CA VAL A 180 18.99 -3.50 26.24
C VAL A 180 19.28 -4.95 25.86
N VAL A 181 18.97 -5.35 24.62
CA VAL A 181 19.26 -6.70 24.11
C VAL A 181 20.75 -7.00 24.19
N ARG A 182 21.60 -6.04 23.80
CA ARG A 182 23.06 -6.19 23.90
C ARG A 182 23.53 -6.35 25.35
N ALA A 183 22.98 -5.58 26.28
CA ALA A 183 23.34 -5.66 27.69
C ALA A 183 22.92 -7.01 28.31
N LEU A 184 21.73 -7.51 27.97
CA LEU A 184 21.25 -8.82 28.40
C LEU A 184 22.14 -9.94 27.86
N ALA A 185 22.45 -9.93 26.56
CA ALA A 185 23.33 -10.92 25.94
C ALA A 185 24.74 -10.89 26.54
N ALA A 186 25.26 -9.71 26.91
CA ALA A 186 26.54 -9.59 27.61
C ALA A 186 26.47 -10.23 29.01
N GLY A 187 25.38 -10.04 29.75
CA GLY A 187 25.16 -10.67 31.05
C GLY A 187 25.06 -12.19 30.96
N GLU A 188 24.28 -12.71 30.00
CA GLU A 188 24.18 -14.16 29.73
C GLU A 188 25.53 -14.76 29.34
N ASN A 189 26.29 -14.10 28.46
CA ASN A 189 27.63 -14.53 28.08
C ASN A 189 28.58 -14.59 29.28
N LEU A 190 28.49 -13.63 30.22
CA LEU A 190 29.30 -13.65 31.44
C LEU A 190 28.92 -14.82 32.35
N ALA A 191 27.62 -15.09 32.54
CA ALA A 191 27.15 -16.21 33.36
C ALA A 191 27.59 -17.57 32.78
N VAL A 192 27.46 -17.75 31.46
CA VAL A 192 27.95 -18.95 30.76
C VAL A 192 29.48 -19.05 30.85
N GLY A 193 30.18 -17.92 30.75
CA GLY A 193 31.63 -17.86 30.92
C GLY A 193 32.08 -18.31 32.32
N GLU A 194 31.40 -17.85 33.37
CA GLU A 194 31.65 -18.27 34.76
C GLU A 194 31.44 -19.79 34.93
N GLU A 195 30.33 -20.32 34.42
CA GLU A 195 30.05 -21.77 34.47
C GLU A 195 31.14 -22.58 33.76
N TRP A 196 31.60 -22.12 32.60
CA TRP A 196 32.67 -22.76 31.85
C TRP A 196 34.01 -22.73 32.58
N VAL A 197 34.40 -21.58 33.15
CA VAL A 197 35.65 -21.44 33.91
C VAL A 197 35.63 -22.37 35.13
N SER A 198 34.52 -22.40 35.87
CA SER A 198 34.33 -23.30 37.01
C SER A 198 34.50 -24.78 36.64
N LYS A 199 33.92 -25.21 35.50
CA LYS A 199 34.11 -26.58 34.99
C LYS A 199 35.56 -26.87 34.62
N VAL A 200 36.27 -25.93 34.01
CA VAL A 200 37.68 -26.12 33.60
C VAL A 200 38.60 -26.15 34.82
N GLU A 201 38.43 -25.24 35.79
CA GLU A 201 39.24 -25.24 37.01
C GLU A 201 38.97 -26.48 37.89
N GLY A 202 37.73 -26.97 37.96
CA GLY A 202 37.39 -28.21 38.66
C GLY A 202 38.06 -29.45 38.05
N VAL A 203 38.30 -29.48 36.74
CA VAL A 203 38.99 -30.57 36.04
C VAL A 203 40.51 -30.56 36.31
N VAL A 204 41.09 -29.41 36.64
CA VAL A 204 42.55 -29.26 36.89
C VAL A 204 42.94 -29.70 38.31
N VAL A 205 41.99 -29.83 39.24
CA VAL A 205 42.25 -30.22 40.64
C VAL A 205 42.17 -31.76 40.85
N GLU A 206 41.67 -32.53 39.88
CA GLU A 206 41.55 -34.00 39.96
C GLU A 206 42.72 -34.78 39.33
N GLU A 207 43.85 -34.15 38.97
CA GLU A 207 45.10 -34.83 38.54
C GLU A 207 46.18 -34.91 39.63
#